data_AF-H3B1F4-F1
#
_entry.id   AF-H3B1F4-F1
#
_cell.length_a   1.000
_cell.length_b   1.000
_cell.length_c   1.000
_cell.angle_alpha   90.00
_cell.angle_beta   90.00
_cell.angle_gamma   90.00
#
_symmetry.space_group_name_H-M   'P 1'
#
loop_
_entity.id
_entity.type
_entity.pdbx_description
1 polymer ?
#
loop_
_entity_poly.entity_id
_entity_poly.type
_entity_poly.pdbx_seq_one_letter_code
_entity_poly.pdbx_strand_id
1 'polypeptide(L)'
;MLKCERALNPQIGGFSFENCRRNMVLEEELSHLGFRSPKARKTGTTIAGLVFKDGVILGADTRATDDMVVADKNCFKIHYIAPNIYCCGAGVAADAEVTTQLMSSNMELHALSTGRLPRMATVNRMLKQMLFRYQGHIGASIIVGGVDCNGPHLYSVFPHGSTDKLPFVTMGSGSSQAMAVFEDRFKPNMKLEEAKQLVKDAITAGIFGDLGSGSNVDICVITKDKVDLLRPFNIVAKRGLRQGVYCYKKGTTSVMSETVTPLKMELVEERVQRMETD
;
A
#
# COMPACT_ATOMS: atom_id res chain seq x y z
N MET A 1 32.06 -21.66 -5.24
CA MET A 1 32.16 -20.32 -4.61
C MET A 1 32.40 -19.32 -5.73
N LEU A 2 31.42 -18.47 -6.03
CA LEU A 2 31.62 -17.33 -6.93
C LEU A 2 32.56 -16.35 -6.20
N LYS A 3 33.78 -16.17 -6.71
CA LYS A 3 34.72 -15.17 -6.18
C LYS A 3 34.19 -13.79 -6.53
N CYS A 4 33.63 -13.12 -5.54
CA CYS A 4 33.13 -11.74 -5.66
C CYS A 4 34.23 -10.76 -5.21
N GLU A 5 35.33 -10.69 -5.96
CA GLU A 5 36.27 -9.58 -5.83
C GLU A 5 35.73 -8.42 -6.69
N ARG A 6 34.99 -7.50 -6.07
CA ARG A 6 34.70 -6.20 -6.68
C ARG A 6 35.42 -5.13 -5.89
N ALA A 7 36.46 -4.56 -6.51
CA ALA A 7 37.04 -3.30 -6.11
C ALA A 7 35.93 -2.23 -6.03
N LEU A 8 35.86 -1.56 -4.88
CA LEU A 8 34.99 -0.40 -4.63
C LEU A 8 35.50 0.79 -5.44
N ASN A 9 35.32 0.77 -6.76
CA ASN A 9 35.53 1.96 -7.57
C ASN A 9 34.40 2.95 -7.28
N PRO A 10 34.70 4.23 -7.02
CA PRO A 10 33.67 5.24 -6.80
C PRO A 10 32.79 5.36 -8.05
N GLN A 11 31.47 5.45 -7.84
CA GLN A 11 30.50 5.54 -8.94
C GLN A 11 30.79 6.76 -9.81
N ILE A 12 31.03 6.54 -11.10
CA ILE A 12 31.19 7.58 -12.11
C ILE A 12 29.78 7.98 -12.59
N GLY A 13 29.09 8.81 -11.81
CA GLY A 13 27.77 9.36 -12.16
C GLY A 13 26.67 9.12 -11.12
N GLY A 14 25.57 9.86 -11.22
CA GLY A 14 24.46 9.83 -10.27
C GLY A 14 23.50 8.62 -10.38
N PHE A 15 23.81 7.64 -11.25
CA PHE A 15 22.95 6.48 -11.48
C PHE A 15 23.76 5.18 -11.44
N SER A 16 23.26 4.19 -10.69
CA SER A 16 23.82 2.84 -10.62
C SER A 16 22.77 1.78 -10.94
N PHE A 17 23.01 1.05 -12.02
CA PHE A 17 22.18 -0.06 -12.48
C PHE A 17 22.87 -1.42 -12.27
N GLU A 18 23.91 -1.45 -11.44
CA GLU A 18 24.69 -2.67 -11.23
C GLU A 18 23.84 -3.83 -10.70
N ASN A 19 22.86 -3.54 -9.84
CA ASN A 19 21.94 -4.55 -9.33
C ASN A 19 21.00 -5.09 -10.41
N CYS A 20 20.49 -4.23 -11.30
CA CYS A 20 19.65 -4.67 -12.43
C CYS A 20 20.47 -5.55 -13.39
N ARG A 21 21.69 -5.11 -13.73
CA ARG A 21 22.60 -5.88 -14.58
C ARG A 21 23.01 -7.21 -13.93
N ARG A 22 23.32 -7.22 -12.64
CA ARG A 22 23.65 -8.43 -11.87
C ARG A 22 22.47 -9.40 -11.89
N ASN A 23 21.25 -8.92 -11.64
CA ASN A 23 20.06 -9.76 -11.66
C ASN A 23 19.83 -10.37 -13.05
N MET A 24 19.99 -9.59 -14.13
CA MET A 24 19.86 -10.08 -15.51
C MET A 24 20.85 -11.21 -15.82
N VAL A 25 22.13 -11.04 -15.45
CA VAL A 25 23.15 -12.09 -15.64
C VAL A 25 22.81 -13.33 -14.82
N LEU A 26 22.38 -13.17 -13.57
CA LEU A 26 21.97 -14.30 -12.73
C LEU A 26 20.73 -15.02 -13.28
N GLU A 27 19.77 -14.29 -13.83
CA GLU A 27 18.58 -14.87 -14.46
C GLU A 27 18.95 -15.70 -15.70
N GLU A 28 19.88 -15.20 -16.53
CA GLU A 28 20.41 -15.95 -17.67
C GLU A 28 21.15 -17.22 -17.21
N GLU A 29 22.08 -17.11 -16.27
CA GLU A 29 22.84 -18.25 -15.73
C GLU A 29 21.94 -19.31 -15.09
N LEU A 30 20.96 -18.89 -14.27
CA LEU A 30 20.00 -19.80 -13.65
C LEU A 30 19.17 -20.53 -14.72
N SER A 31 18.74 -19.81 -15.76
CA SER A 31 17.98 -20.39 -16.87
C SER A 31 18.80 -21.44 -17.63
N HIS A 32 20.10 -21.17 -17.89
CA HIS A 32 21.02 -22.14 -18.49
C HIS A 32 21.20 -23.41 -17.64
N LEU A 33 21.17 -23.27 -16.31
CA LEU A 33 21.25 -24.38 -15.36
C LEU A 33 19.90 -25.07 -15.09
N GLY A 34 18.82 -24.66 -15.76
CA GLY A 34 17.48 -25.22 -15.58
C GLY A 34 16.74 -24.76 -14.30
N PHE A 35 17.28 -23.78 -13.59
CA PHE A 35 16.65 -23.20 -12.40
C PHE A 35 15.77 -21.99 -12.77
N ARG A 36 14.73 -21.75 -11.97
CA ARG A 36 13.86 -20.58 -12.13
C ARG A 36 14.24 -19.52 -11.11
N SER A 37 14.31 -18.27 -11.56
CA SER A 37 14.53 -17.13 -10.68
C SER A 37 13.35 -16.92 -9.72
N PRO A 38 13.60 -16.48 -8.47
CA PRO A 38 12.55 -16.15 -7.53
C PRO A 38 11.62 -15.07 -8.11
N LYS A 39 10.31 -15.28 -8.01
CA LYS A 39 9.33 -14.28 -8.45
C LYS A 39 9.02 -13.32 -7.30
N ALA A 40 8.86 -12.03 -7.63
CA ALA A 40 8.35 -11.07 -6.68
C ALA A 40 6.93 -11.48 -6.24
N ARG A 41 6.68 -11.47 -4.93
CA ARG A 41 5.37 -11.79 -4.37
C ARG A 41 4.39 -10.66 -4.69
N LYS A 42 3.36 -10.98 -5.45
CA LYS A 42 2.24 -10.07 -5.74
C LYS A 42 1.09 -10.41 -4.81
N THR A 43 0.42 -9.37 -4.33
CA THR A 43 -0.80 -9.54 -3.54
C THR A 43 -2.00 -9.31 -4.45
N GLY A 44 -3.05 -10.10 -4.27
CA GLY A 44 -4.37 -9.77 -4.76
C GLY A 44 -4.88 -8.50 -4.08
N THR A 45 -5.38 -7.53 -4.86
CA THR A 45 -5.71 -6.19 -4.36
C THR A 45 -6.68 -5.50 -5.29
N THR A 46 -7.62 -4.75 -4.73
CA THR A 46 -8.47 -3.82 -5.48
C THR A 46 -8.35 -2.46 -4.84
N ILE A 47 -7.83 -1.50 -5.61
CA ILE A 47 -7.78 -0.09 -5.22
C ILE A 47 -8.50 0.73 -6.28
N ALA A 48 -9.18 1.78 -5.83
CA ALA A 48 -9.96 2.64 -6.67
C ALA A 48 -9.87 4.08 -6.15
N GLY A 49 -10.07 5.05 -7.04
CA GLY A 49 -10.19 6.44 -6.64
C GLY A 49 -11.13 7.18 -7.57
N LEU A 50 -11.76 8.24 -7.06
CA LEU A 50 -12.56 9.15 -7.87
C LEU A 50 -12.46 10.59 -7.37
N VAL A 51 -12.64 11.52 -8.29
CA VAL A 51 -12.76 12.95 -8.04
C VAL A 51 -14.24 13.30 -7.91
N PHE A 52 -14.61 13.94 -6.81
CA PHE A 52 -15.94 14.47 -6.58
C PHE A 52 -15.89 16.00 -6.51
N LYS A 53 -17.04 16.65 -6.28
CA LYS A 53 -17.15 18.12 -6.35
C LYS A 53 -16.11 18.87 -5.51
N ASP A 54 -15.88 18.42 -4.28
CA ASP A 54 -15.10 19.16 -3.28
C ASP A 54 -13.75 18.51 -2.96
N GLY A 55 -13.37 17.43 -3.67
CA GLY A 55 -12.18 16.66 -3.32
C GLY A 55 -11.96 15.36 -4.08
N VAL A 56 -11.16 14.48 -3.49
CA VAL A 56 -10.83 13.14 -4.01
C VAL A 56 -11.16 12.10 -2.95
N ILE A 57 -11.64 10.93 -3.38
CA ILE A 57 -11.82 9.76 -2.54
C ILE A 57 -10.92 8.65 -3.05
N LEU A 58 -10.15 8.04 -2.16
CA LEU A 58 -9.40 6.81 -2.40
C LEU A 58 -10.04 5.66 -1.63
N GLY A 59 -10.11 4.49 -2.25
CA GLY A 59 -10.68 3.28 -1.66
C GLY A 59 -9.78 2.08 -1.89
N ALA A 60 -9.71 1.20 -0.89
CA ALA A 60 -8.93 -0.03 -0.96
C ALA A 60 -9.60 -1.15 -0.17
N ASP A 61 -9.36 -2.39 -0.60
CA ASP A 61 -9.62 -3.56 0.23
C ASP A 61 -8.47 -3.83 1.22
N THR A 62 -8.70 -4.70 2.19
CA THR A 62 -7.78 -4.93 3.31
C THR A 62 -7.16 -6.33 3.33
N ARG A 63 -7.40 -7.15 2.30
CA ARG A 63 -6.75 -8.46 2.14
C ARG A 63 -5.35 -8.32 1.54
N ALA A 64 -4.38 -9.05 2.07
CA ALA A 64 -3.12 -9.34 1.39
C ALA A 64 -2.93 -10.85 1.25
N THR A 65 -2.67 -11.32 0.04
CA THR A 65 -2.43 -12.74 -0.24
C THR A 65 -0.94 -13.02 -0.43
N ASP A 66 -0.51 -14.19 0.01
CA ASP A 66 0.72 -14.82 -0.46
C ASP A 66 0.32 -15.96 -1.38
N ASP A 67 0.42 -15.71 -2.68
CA ASP A 67 -0.15 -16.55 -3.74
C ASP A 67 -1.64 -16.85 -3.48
N MET A 68 -1.99 -18.10 -3.17
CA MET A 68 -3.37 -18.55 -2.97
C MET A 68 -3.83 -18.50 -1.51
N VAL A 69 -2.96 -18.10 -0.59
CA VAL A 69 -3.27 -18.06 0.85
C VAL A 69 -3.43 -16.61 1.30
N VAL A 70 -4.46 -16.34 2.08
CA VAL A 70 -4.63 -15.02 2.72
C VAL A 70 -3.61 -14.88 3.85
N ALA A 71 -2.58 -14.05 3.64
CA ALA A 71 -1.53 -13.77 4.60
C ALA A 71 -1.99 -12.78 5.67
N ASP A 72 -2.68 -11.71 5.25
CA ASP A 72 -3.27 -10.72 6.16
C ASP A 72 -4.72 -10.39 5.73
N LYS A 73 -5.60 -10.28 6.73
CA LYS A 73 -7.00 -9.91 6.55
C LYS A 73 -7.27 -8.43 6.76
N ASN A 74 -6.34 -7.71 7.38
CA ASN A 74 -6.49 -6.30 7.72
C ASN A 74 -5.23 -5.49 7.35
N CYS A 75 -4.73 -5.68 6.14
CA CYS A 75 -3.59 -4.94 5.59
C CYS A 75 -3.99 -3.48 5.26
N PHE A 76 -3.04 -2.56 5.36
CA PHE A 76 -3.23 -1.14 5.04
C PHE A 76 -2.62 -0.82 3.68
N LYS A 77 -3.42 -0.22 2.78
CA LYS A 77 -3.00 0.07 1.41
C LYS A 77 -3.04 1.54 1.03
N ILE A 78 -3.62 2.41 1.87
CA ILE A 78 -3.80 3.85 1.61
C ILE A 78 -2.69 4.64 2.33
N HIS A 79 -1.52 4.74 1.74
CA HIS A 79 -0.35 5.36 2.36
C HIS A 79 -0.39 6.89 2.35
N TYR A 80 0.12 7.48 3.43
CA TYR A 80 0.35 8.91 3.57
C TYR A 80 1.54 9.37 2.70
N ILE A 81 1.42 10.55 2.08
CA ILE A 81 2.52 11.21 1.36
C ILE A 81 2.75 12.62 1.88
N ALA A 82 1.68 13.39 2.03
CA ALA A 82 1.70 14.76 2.54
C ALA A 82 0.34 15.07 3.20
N PRO A 83 0.20 16.16 3.97
CA PRO A 83 -1.05 16.48 4.66
C PRO A 83 -2.28 16.54 3.73
N ASN A 84 -2.07 16.90 2.47
CA ASN A 84 -3.09 17.05 1.43
C ASN A 84 -3.04 15.96 0.33
N ILE A 85 -2.18 14.94 0.47
CA ILE A 85 -1.92 13.93 -0.57
C ILE A 85 -1.78 12.53 0.06
N TYR A 86 -2.56 11.59 -0.45
CA TYR A 86 -2.46 10.17 -0.12
C TYR A 86 -2.33 9.34 -1.39
N CYS A 87 -1.94 8.09 -1.25
CA CYS A 87 -1.84 7.17 -2.36
C CYS A 87 -2.28 5.77 -1.97
N CYS A 88 -2.72 4.98 -2.95
CA CYS A 88 -3.01 3.57 -2.80
C CYS A 88 -1.97 2.73 -3.53
N GLY A 89 -1.44 1.71 -2.86
CA GLY A 89 -0.50 0.75 -3.43
C GLY A 89 -1.18 -0.53 -3.92
N ALA A 90 -0.78 -0.99 -5.11
CA ALA A 90 -1.11 -2.30 -5.66
C ALA A 90 0.12 -2.94 -6.33
N GLY A 91 0.02 -4.22 -6.65
CA GLY A 91 1.11 -5.00 -7.26
C GLY A 91 1.98 -5.67 -6.21
N VAL A 92 3.30 -5.47 -6.30
CA VAL A 92 4.25 -5.98 -5.30
C VAL A 92 4.16 -5.10 -4.06
N ALA A 93 3.69 -5.67 -2.95
CA ALA A 93 3.37 -4.90 -1.74
C ALA A 93 4.59 -4.15 -1.18
N ALA A 94 5.74 -4.83 -1.06
CA ALA A 94 6.97 -4.23 -0.56
C ALA A 94 7.46 -3.08 -1.44
N ASP A 95 7.36 -3.22 -2.76
CA ASP A 95 7.76 -2.17 -3.71
C ASP A 95 6.89 -0.93 -3.55
N ALA A 96 5.56 -1.10 -3.41
CA ALA A 96 4.64 0.00 -3.18
C ALA A 96 4.91 0.70 -1.84
N GLU A 97 5.13 -0.07 -0.77
CA GLU A 97 5.41 0.48 0.55
C GLU A 97 6.71 1.31 0.57
N VAL A 98 7.82 0.75 0.09
CA VAL A 98 9.11 1.45 0.10
C VAL A 98 9.09 2.66 -0.85
N THR A 99 8.44 2.53 -2.01
CA THR A 99 8.32 3.65 -2.96
C THR A 99 7.52 4.80 -2.34
N THR A 100 6.41 4.51 -1.66
CA THR A 100 5.56 5.53 -1.05
C THR A 100 6.22 6.19 0.16
N GLN A 101 6.91 5.42 1.01
CA GLN A 101 7.72 5.96 2.11
C GLN A 101 8.81 6.93 1.62
N LEU A 102 9.54 6.55 0.56
CA LEU A 102 10.55 7.42 -0.05
C LEU A 102 9.94 8.69 -0.62
N MET A 103 8.77 8.60 -1.27
CA MET A 103 8.06 9.78 -1.76
C MET A 103 7.60 10.69 -0.62
N SER A 104 7.04 10.12 0.45
CA SER A 104 6.63 10.89 1.63
C SER A 104 7.80 11.67 2.23
N SER A 105 8.96 11.03 2.42
CA SER A 105 10.16 11.68 2.94
C SER A 105 10.65 12.82 2.04
N ASN A 106 10.71 12.59 0.73
CA ASN A 106 11.09 13.63 -0.22
C ASN A 106 10.09 14.80 -0.25
N MET A 107 8.80 14.52 -0.09
CA MET A 107 7.76 15.55 -0.04
C MET A 107 7.83 16.37 1.24
N GLU A 108 8.13 15.76 2.36
CA GLU A 108 8.35 16.46 3.62
C GLU A 108 9.56 17.40 3.53
N LEU A 109 10.69 16.91 3.02
CA LEU A 109 11.88 17.74 2.78
C LEU A 109 11.58 18.91 1.83
N HIS A 110 10.84 18.65 0.74
CA HIS A 110 10.44 19.69 -0.20
C HIS A 110 9.49 20.72 0.42
N ALA A 111 8.53 20.28 1.24
CA ALA A 111 7.60 21.16 1.94
C ALA A 111 8.32 22.06 2.95
N LEU A 112 9.23 21.49 3.75
CA LEU A 112 10.04 22.22 4.72
C LEU A 112 10.96 23.25 4.04
N SER A 113 11.57 22.89 2.91
CA SER A 113 12.44 23.79 2.16
C SER A 113 11.67 24.94 1.51
N THR A 114 10.47 24.68 0.98
CA THR A 114 9.66 25.70 0.29
C THR A 114 8.75 26.50 1.23
N GLY A 115 8.53 26.02 2.45
CA GLY A 115 7.55 26.57 3.39
C GLY A 115 6.11 26.52 2.88
N ARG A 116 5.80 25.60 1.95
CA ARG A 116 4.49 25.52 1.26
C ARG A 116 4.00 24.07 1.18
N LEU A 117 2.69 23.92 1.05
CA LEU A 117 2.08 22.60 0.81
C LEU A 117 2.52 22.03 -0.55
N PRO A 118 2.88 20.73 -0.61
CA PRO A 118 3.23 20.06 -1.86
C PRO A 118 2.11 20.09 -2.90
N ARG A 119 2.50 20.19 -4.17
CA ARG A 119 1.59 20.07 -5.33
C ARG A 119 1.52 18.63 -5.81
N MET A 120 0.35 18.24 -6.33
CA MET A 120 0.15 16.88 -6.87
C MET A 120 1.05 16.58 -8.06
N ALA A 121 1.32 17.59 -8.90
CA ALA A 121 2.21 17.46 -10.05
C ALA A 121 3.66 17.10 -9.64
N THR A 122 4.11 17.53 -8.46
CA THR A 122 5.45 17.21 -7.95
C THR A 122 5.54 15.73 -7.60
N VAL A 123 4.57 15.22 -6.83
CA VAL A 123 4.51 13.80 -6.46
C VAL A 123 4.43 12.91 -7.71
N ASN A 124 3.54 13.23 -8.65
CA ASN A 124 3.40 12.48 -9.89
C ASN A 124 4.70 12.45 -10.71
N ARG A 125 5.40 13.59 -10.80
CA ARG A 125 6.68 13.67 -11.53
C ARG A 125 7.78 12.83 -10.87
N MET A 126 7.89 12.87 -9.55
CA MET A 126 8.90 12.10 -8.83
C MET A 126 8.65 10.59 -8.92
N LEU A 127 7.40 10.17 -8.75
CA LEU A 127 6.99 8.77 -8.91
C LEU A 127 7.33 8.25 -10.30
N LYS A 128 6.89 8.93 -11.36
CA LYS A 128 7.10 8.44 -12.73
C LYS A 128 8.58 8.40 -13.12
N GLN A 129 9.37 9.39 -12.70
CA GLN A 129 10.80 9.41 -12.98
C GLN A 129 11.53 8.29 -12.23
N MET A 130 11.16 8.03 -10.97
CA MET A 130 11.72 6.91 -10.20
C MET A 130 11.35 5.57 -10.83
N LEU A 131 10.08 5.32 -11.12
CA LEU A 131 9.64 4.04 -11.67
C LEU A 131 10.20 3.80 -13.07
N PHE A 132 10.22 4.83 -13.93
CA PHE A 132 10.86 4.75 -15.24
C PHE A 132 12.36 4.47 -15.11
N ARG A 133 13.05 5.05 -14.11
CA ARG A 133 14.47 4.75 -13.87
C ARG A 133 14.71 3.25 -13.66
N TYR A 134 13.82 2.53 -13.00
CA TYR A 134 13.94 1.09 -12.80
C TYR A 134 13.32 0.24 -13.92
N GLN A 135 12.89 0.86 -15.04
CA GLN A 135 12.41 0.16 -16.24
C GLN A 135 11.33 -0.92 -15.96
N GLY A 136 10.50 -0.72 -14.92
CA GLY A 136 9.45 -1.67 -14.53
C GLY A 136 9.88 -2.81 -13.60
N HIS A 137 11.15 -2.86 -13.15
CA HIS A 137 11.57 -3.85 -12.15
C HIS A 137 10.94 -3.61 -10.77
N ILE A 138 10.57 -2.36 -10.44
CA ILE A 138 9.76 -2.04 -9.28
C ILE A 138 8.29 -2.23 -9.65
N GLY A 139 7.68 -3.29 -9.14
CA GLY A 139 6.32 -3.73 -9.48
C GLY A 139 5.21 -2.96 -8.78
N ALA A 140 5.41 -1.67 -8.51
CA ALA A 140 4.46 -0.82 -7.80
C ALA A 140 3.48 -0.16 -8.77
N SER A 141 2.20 -0.42 -8.56
CA SER A 141 1.09 0.27 -9.21
C SER A 141 0.45 1.21 -8.20
N ILE A 142 0.45 2.51 -8.48
CA ILE A 142 0.09 3.52 -7.50
C ILE A 142 -1.05 4.39 -8.03
N ILE A 143 -2.10 4.54 -7.25
CA ILE A 143 -3.08 5.61 -7.43
C ILE A 143 -2.70 6.72 -6.46
N VAL A 144 -2.45 7.94 -6.93
CA VAL A 144 -2.16 9.09 -6.06
C VAL A 144 -3.26 10.14 -6.21
N GLY A 145 -3.83 10.54 -5.08
CA GLY A 145 -4.95 11.46 -5.01
C GLY A 145 -4.69 12.54 -3.97
N GLY A 146 -5.11 13.76 -4.28
CA GLY A 146 -4.95 14.87 -3.35
C GLY A 146 -5.61 16.14 -3.83
N VAL A 147 -5.65 17.13 -2.95
CA VAL A 147 -6.17 18.46 -3.25
C VAL A 147 -5.04 19.46 -3.09
N ASP A 148 -4.69 20.17 -4.17
CA ASP A 148 -3.71 21.25 -4.11
C ASP A 148 -4.37 22.60 -4.41
N CYS A 149 -3.57 23.67 -4.52
CA CYS A 149 -4.08 25.01 -4.79
C CYS A 149 -4.87 25.14 -6.12
N ASN A 150 -4.68 24.21 -7.06
CA ASN A 150 -5.40 24.18 -8.33
C ASN A 150 -6.67 23.29 -8.27
N GLY A 151 -6.94 22.67 -7.11
CA GLY A 151 -8.10 21.82 -6.87
C GLY A 151 -7.77 20.33 -6.76
N PRO A 152 -8.78 19.46 -6.88
CA PRO A 152 -8.61 18.02 -6.73
C PRO A 152 -7.95 17.40 -7.95
N HIS A 153 -6.96 16.54 -7.72
CA HIS A 153 -6.27 15.80 -8.77
C HIS A 153 -6.11 14.33 -8.39
N LEU A 154 -6.29 13.47 -9.38
CA LEU A 154 -6.17 12.03 -9.26
C LEU A 154 -5.32 11.51 -10.42
N TYR A 155 -4.30 10.74 -10.09
CA TYR A 155 -3.40 10.14 -11.07
C TYR A 155 -3.28 8.62 -10.84
N SER A 156 -3.19 7.87 -11.92
CA SER A 156 -2.69 6.50 -11.93
C SER A 156 -1.23 6.52 -12.40
N VAL A 157 -0.37 5.77 -11.73
CA VAL A 157 1.04 5.60 -12.07
C VAL A 157 1.33 4.11 -12.18
N PHE A 158 1.70 3.67 -13.37
CA PHE A 158 2.02 2.26 -13.64
C PHE A 158 3.51 1.96 -13.36
N PRO A 159 3.88 0.68 -13.17
CA PRO A 159 5.25 0.27 -12.85
C PRO A 159 6.33 0.76 -13.83
N HIS A 160 5.96 0.96 -15.10
CA HIS A 160 6.88 1.44 -16.14
C HIS A 160 7.03 2.98 -16.17
N GLY A 161 6.34 3.70 -15.28
CA GLY A 161 6.37 5.16 -15.21
C GLY A 161 5.41 5.88 -16.16
N SER A 162 4.49 5.17 -16.84
CA SER A 162 3.36 5.83 -17.50
C SER A 162 2.38 6.39 -16.46
N THR A 163 1.76 7.52 -16.79
CA THR A 163 0.87 8.24 -15.87
C THR A 163 -0.34 8.79 -16.59
N ASP A 164 -1.52 8.60 -16.02
CA ASP A 164 -2.76 9.20 -16.53
C ASP A 164 -3.40 10.09 -15.48
N LYS A 165 -4.08 11.16 -15.92
CA LYS A 165 -4.89 12.04 -15.07
C LYS A 165 -6.35 11.86 -15.46
N LEU A 166 -7.15 11.27 -14.58
CA LEU A 166 -8.50 10.83 -14.87
C LEU A 166 -9.46 11.18 -13.72
N PRO A 167 -10.78 11.33 -14.00
CA PRO A 167 -11.78 11.62 -12.97
C PRO A 167 -12.02 10.43 -12.04
N PHE A 168 -11.77 9.20 -12.48
CA PHE A 168 -11.78 7.99 -11.68
C PHE A 168 -10.76 6.99 -12.23
N VAL A 169 -10.19 6.16 -11.35
CA VAL A 169 -9.20 5.14 -11.72
C VAL A 169 -9.36 3.90 -10.84
N THR A 170 -8.96 2.75 -11.37
CA THR A 170 -8.93 1.47 -10.64
C THR A 170 -7.65 0.73 -10.97
N MET A 171 -7.03 0.08 -9.99
CA MET A 171 -5.81 -0.71 -10.16
C MET A 171 -5.86 -1.98 -9.29
N GLY A 172 -5.02 -2.95 -9.63
CA GLY A 172 -4.96 -4.26 -8.95
C GLY A 172 -5.73 -5.37 -9.67
N SER A 173 -5.82 -6.54 -9.05
CA SER A 173 -6.42 -7.75 -9.62
C SER A 173 -7.93 -7.64 -9.83
N GLY A 174 -8.67 -7.03 -8.89
CA GLY A 174 -10.11 -6.79 -9.02
C GLY A 174 -10.48 -5.45 -9.66
N SER A 175 -9.56 -4.84 -10.41
CA SER A 175 -9.75 -3.53 -11.02
C SER A 175 -10.84 -3.52 -12.10
N SER A 176 -11.00 -4.60 -12.87
CA SER A 176 -12.03 -4.69 -13.91
C SER A 176 -13.45 -4.68 -13.34
N GLN A 177 -13.68 -5.34 -12.21
CA GLN A 177 -14.96 -5.35 -11.51
C GLN A 177 -15.26 -3.98 -10.90
N ALA A 178 -14.26 -3.34 -10.30
CA ALA A 178 -14.40 -1.98 -9.79
C ALA A 178 -14.70 -0.98 -10.92
N MET A 179 -14.03 -1.12 -12.07
CA MET A 179 -14.23 -0.24 -13.23
C MET A 179 -15.65 -0.35 -13.77
N ALA A 180 -16.21 -1.55 -13.86
CA ALA A 180 -17.59 -1.75 -14.33
C ALA A 180 -18.62 -0.96 -13.50
N VAL A 181 -18.41 -0.86 -12.17
CA VAL A 181 -19.28 -0.07 -11.28
C VAL A 181 -19.10 1.42 -11.49
N PHE A 182 -17.88 1.89 -11.71
CA PHE A 182 -17.62 3.30 -12.01
C PHE A 182 -18.24 3.71 -13.35
N GLU A 183 -18.04 2.93 -14.41
CA GLU A 183 -18.60 3.24 -15.73
C GLU A 183 -20.14 3.29 -15.74
N ASP A 184 -20.80 2.43 -14.96
CA ASP A 184 -22.27 2.40 -14.85
C ASP A 184 -22.86 3.62 -14.13
N ARG A 185 -22.18 4.12 -13.07
CA ARG A 185 -22.82 5.02 -12.08
C ARG A 185 -22.13 6.36 -11.88
N PHE A 186 -20.90 6.53 -12.38
CA PHE A 186 -20.15 7.75 -12.17
C PHE A 186 -20.85 8.95 -12.81
N LYS A 187 -20.86 10.07 -12.09
CA LYS A 187 -21.32 11.36 -12.60
C LYS A 187 -20.28 12.43 -12.27
N PRO A 188 -20.04 13.39 -13.17
CA PRO A 188 -19.23 14.56 -12.82
C PRO A 188 -19.83 15.31 -11.63
N ASN A 189 -18.98 15.85 -10.75
CA ASN A 189 -19.37 16.71 -9.62
C ASN A 189 -20.35 16.06 -8.61
N MET A 190 -20.21 14.77 -8.35
CA MET A 190 -20.98 14.07 -7.30
C MET A 190 -20.81 14.71 -5.92
N LYS A 191 -21.83 14.56 -5.07
CA LYS A 191 -21.77 14.92 -3.64
C LYS A 191 -20.91 13.91 -2.89
N LEU A 192 -20.32 14.33 -1.76
CA LEU A 192 -19.43 13.50 -0.94
C LEU A 192 -20.02 12.12 -0.57
N GLU A 193 -21.25 12.09 -0.05
CA GLU A 193 -21.85 10.82 0.40
C GLU A 193 -22.21 9.89 -0.77
N GLU A 194 -22.62 10.44 -1.91
CA GLU A 194 -22.86 9.67 -3.14
C GLU A 194 -21.55 9.07 -3.66
N ALA A 195 -20.48 9.87 -3.64
CA ALA A 195 -19.14 9.46 -4.04
C ALA A 195 -18.57 8.36 -3.10
N LYS A 196 -18.72 8.50 -1.78
CA LYS A 196 -18.32 7.47 -0.81
C LYS A 196 -19.02 6.14 -1.09
N GLN A 197 -20.33 6.21 -1.32
CA GLN A 197 -21.13 5.01 -1.60
C GLN A 197 -20.72 4.35 -2.91
N LEU A 198 -20.41 5.15 -3.94
CA LEU A 198 -19.91 4.63 -5.22
C LEU A 198 -18.53 3.93 -5.07
N VAL A 199 -17.58 4.53 -4.36
CA VAL A 199 -16.27 3.90 -4.09
C VAL A 199 -16.45 2.61 -3.28
N LYS A 200 -17.31 2.62 -2.26
CA LYS A 200 -17.63 1.41 -1.48
C LYS A 200 -18.14 0.30 -2.37
N ASP A 201 -19.08 0.60 -3.25
CA ASP A 201 -19.70 -0.39 -4.14
C ASP A 201 -18.69 -0.91 -5.17
N ALA A 202 -17.81 -0.05 -5.70
CA ALA A 202 -16.74 -0.45 -6.63
C ALA A 202 -15.73 -1.41 -5.97
N ILE A 203 -15.24 -1.09 -4.77
CA ILE A 203 -14.34 -2.00 -4.03
C ILE A 203 -15.09 -3.29 -3.64
N THR A 204 -16.36 -3.19 -3.24
CA THR A 204 -17.17 -4.37 -2.89
C THR A 204 -17.37 -5.30 -4.09
N ALA A 205 -17.54 -4.77 -5.30
CA ALA A 205 -17.58 -5.56 -6.53
C ALA A 205 -16.24 -6.28 -6.78
N GLY A 206 -15.11 -5.60 -6.55
CA GLY A 206 -13.79 -6.25 -6.56
C GLY A 206 -13.67 -7.36 -5.52
N ILE A 207 -14.14 -7.14 -4.29
CA ILE A 207 -14.10 -8.14 -3.20
C ILE A 207 -14.88 -9.42 -3.55
N PHE A 208 -16.05 -9.31 -4.18
CA PHE A 208 -16.85 -10.48 -4.53
C PHE A 208 -16.48 -11.10 -5.88
N GLY A 209 -15.88 -10.32 -6.79
CA GLY A 209 -15.54 -10.76 -8.14
C GLY A 209 -14.08 -11.14 -8.37
N ASP A 210 -13.20 -10.91 -7.39
CA ASP A 210 -11.78 -11.30 -7.42
C ASP A 210 -11.40 -12.12 -6.18
N LEU A 211 -10.66 -13.21 -6.38
CA LEU A 211 -10.18 -14.09 -5.30
C LEU A 211 -9.09 -13.43 -4.45
N GLY A 212 -8.26 -12.62 -5.12
CA GLY A 212 -7.16 -11.92 -4.52
C GLY A 212 -7.61 -10.82 -3.55
N SER A 213 -8.80 -10.28 -3.77
CA SER A 213 -9.37 -9.21 -2.96
C SER A 213 -10.31 -9.68 -1.86
N GLY A 214 -10.45 -8.88 -0.81
CA GLY A 214 -11.41 -9.19 0.25
C GLY A 214 -11.28 -8.42 1.57
N SER A 215 -12.03 -8.93 2.55
CA SER A 215 -12.13 -8.41 3.92
C SER A 215 -12.95 -7.11 4.02
N ASN A 216 -12.40 -6.06 4.61
CA ASN A 216 -13.05 -4.77 4.80
C ASN A 216 -12.71 -3.82 3.65
N VAL A 217 -13.54 -2.78 3.51
CA VAL A 217 -13.29 -1.62 2.65
C VAL A 217 -12.82 -0.47 3.50
N ASP A 218 -11.69 0.11 3.12
CA ASP A 218 -11.17 1.36 3.67
C ASP A 218 -11.37 2.49 2.67
N ILE A 219 -11.70 3.68 3.17
CA ILE A 219 -11.86 4.88 2.36
C ILE A 219 -11.08 6.04 2.98
N CYS A 220 -10.39 6.81 2.14
CA CYS A 220 -9.77 8.08 2.51
C CYS A 220 -10.41 9.20 1.69
N VAL A 221 -11.02 10.15 2.40
CA VAL A 221 -11.63 11.34 1.80
C VAL A 221 -10.68 12.51 1.98
N ILE A 222 -10.27 13.13 0.89
CA ILE A 222 -9.33 14.25 0.87
C ILE A 222 -10.08 15.46 0.30
N THR A 223 -10.27 16.47 1.14
CA THR A 223 -10.83 17.78 0.76
C THR A 223 -9.77 18.85 0.94
N LYS A 224 -10.08 20.10 0.58
CA LYS A 224 -9.18 21.23 0.79
C LYS A 224 -8.84 21.45 2.26
N ASP A 225 -9.80 21.23 3.16
CA ASP A 225 -9.69 21.61 4.57
C ASP A 225 -9.38 20.43 5.48
N LYS A 226 -9.80 19.22 5.10
CA LYS A 226 -9.66 18.02 5.93
C LYS A 226 -9.35 16.76 5.14
N VAL A 227 -8.71 15.83 5.83
CA VAL A 227 -8.55 14.43 5.40
C VAL A 227 -9.17 13.50 6.43
N ASP A 228 -10.12 12.68 5.97
CA ASP A 228 -10.81 11.70 6.80
C ASP A 228 -10.44 10.28 6.31
N LEU A 229 -9.63 9.57 7.08
CA LEU A 229 -9.30 8.16 6.85
C LEU A 229 -10.26 7.27 7.65
N LEU A 230 -11.13 6.54 6.96
CA LEU A 230 -12.19 5.72 7.51
C LEU A 230 -11.83 4.23 7.39
N ARG A 231 -11.43 3.63 8.51
CA ARG A 231 -10.98 2.24 8.59
C ARG A 231 -11.54 1.54 9.84
N PRO A 232 -12.44 0.56 9.70
CA PRO A 232 -13.11 0.15 8.47
C PRO A 232 -14.20 1.16 8.08
N PHE A 233 -14.37 1.43 6.78
CA PHE A 233 -15.57 2.10 6.28
C PHE A 233 -16.74 1.13 6.13
N ASN A 234 -16.48 -0.08 5.61
CA ASN A 234 -17.48 -1.13 5.47
C ASN A 234 -16.89 -2.51 5.77
N ILE A 235 -17.64 -3.34 6.50
CA ILE A 235 -17.29 -4.73 6.81
C ILE A 235 -18.16 -5.63 5.92
N VAL A 236 -17.56 -6.22 4.88
CA VAL A 236 -18.30 -6.99 3.88
C VAL A 236 -18.65 -8.39 4.38
N ALA A 237 -17.70 -9.07 5.02
CA ALA A 237 -17.87 -10.44 5.49
C ALA A 237 -17.45 -10.57 6.96
N LYS A 238 -18.31 -11.20 7.77
CA LYS A 238 -18.02 -11.50 9.17
C LYS A 238 -17.62 -12.97 9.31
N ARG A 239 -16.65 -13.23 10.19
CA ARG A 239 -16.24 -14.59 10.52
C ARG A 239 -17.35 -15.26 11.36
N GLY A 240 -17.71 -16.49 11.01
CA GLY A 240 -18.62 -17.31 11.81
C GLY A 240 -18.04 -17.64 13.20
N LEU A 241 -18.93 -17.92 14.15
CA LEU A 241 -18.55 -18.34 15.50
C LEU A 241 -17.99 -19.77 15.46
N ARG A 242 -16.93 -20.02 16.24
CA ARG A 242 -16.40 -21.37 16.42
C ARG A 242 -17.35 -22.16 17.31
N GLN A 243 -17.84 -23.30 16.83
CA GLN A 243 -18.77 -24.16 17.59
C GLN A 243 -18.06 -25.05 18.63
N GLY A 244 -16.78 -25.37 18.42
CA GLY A 244 -15.98 -26.21 19.31
C GLY A 244 -14.89 -25.46 20.05
N VAL A 245 -14.54 -25.96 21.24
CA VAL A 245 -13.41 -25.49 22.05
C VAL A 245 -12.24 -26.44 21.86
N TYR A 246 -11.12 -25.92 21.31
CA TYR A 246 -9.90 -26.70 21.05
C TYR A 246 -8.74 -26.26 21.96
N CYS A 247 -9.04 -26.08 23.25
CA CYS A 247 -8.04 -25.73 24.26
C CYS A 247 -7.70 -26.98 25.07
N TYR A 248 -6.44 -27.41 24.99
CA TYR A 248 -5.94 -28.53 25.78
C TYR A 248 -5.54 -28.07 27.18
N LYS A 249 -5.65 -28.97 28.17
CA LYS A 249 -5.19 -28.69 29.54
C LYS A 249 -3.66 -28.54 29.56
N LYS A 250 -3.13 -27.75 30.50
CA LYS A 250 -1.69 -27.60 30.69
C LYS A 250 -1.06 -28.98 30.99
N GLY A 251 0.11 -29.27 30.42
CA GLY A 251 0.79 -30.56 30.59
C GLY A 251 0.49 -31.61 29.50
N THR A 252 -0.34 -31.31 28.49
CA THR A 252 -0.58 -32.24 27.37
C THR A 252 0.55 -32.31 26.34
N THR A 253 1.41 -31.29 26.28
CA THR A 253 2.56 -31.24 25.37
C THR A 253 3.80 -31.70 26.12
N SER A 254 4.52 -32.69 25.59
CA SER A 254 5.80 -33.14 26.17
C SER A 254 6.87 -32.07 26.00
N VAL A 255 7.53 -31.70 27.11
CA VAL A 255 8.64 -30.75 27.15
C VAL A 255 9.91 -31.52 27.50
N MET A 256 10.94 -31.44 26.66
CA MET A 256 12.20 -32.18 26.87
C MET A 256 13.16 -31.43 27.80
N SER A 257 13.23 -30.10 27.66
CA SER A 257 14.03 -29.22 28.49
C SER A 257 13.33 -27.89 28.65
N GLU A 258 13.50 -27.27 29.81
CA GLU A 258 12.96 -25.95 30.13
C GLU A 258 14.07 -25.15 30.80
N THR A 259 14.22 -23.88 30.37
CA THR A 259 15.17 -22.95 30.97
C THR A 259 14.40 -21.70 31.37
N VAL A 260 14.51 -21.31 32.64
CA VAL A 260 13.85 -20.12 33.18
C VAL A 260 14.92 -19.09 33.53
N THR A 261 14.90 -17.94 32.85
CA THR A 261 15.82 -16.83 33.11
C THR A 261 15.09 -15.73 33.87
N PRO A 262 15.31 -15.56 35.19
CA PRO A 262 14.66 -14.50 35.96
C PRO A 262 15.20 -13.13 35.57
N LEU A 263 14.31 -12.17 35.31
CA LEU A 263 14.68 -10.76 35.11
C LEU A 263 14.92 -10.11 36.48
N LYS A 264 16.14 -9.61 36.72
CA LYS A 264 16.44 -8.78 37.89
C LYS A 264 15.90 -7.37 37.62
N MET A 265 14.69 -7.09 38.10
CA MET A 265 14.13 -5.74 38.10
C MET A 265 14.55 -5.05 39.40
N GLU A 266 15.36 -3.99 39.34
CA GLU A 266 15.54 -3.07 40.47
C GLU A 266 14.37 -2.08 40.46
N LEU A 267 13.66 -1.99 41.59
CA LEU A 267 12.60 -1.00 41.78
C LEU A 267 13.26 0.38 41.95
N VAL A 268 13.41 1.14 40.85
CA VAL A 268 14.08 2.44 40.87
C VAL A 268 13.18 3.55 41.43
N GLU A 269 11.88 3.52 41.13
CA GLU A 269 10.92 4.52 41.60
C GLU A 269 9.51 3.92 41.60
N GLU A 270 8.78 4.10 42.70
CA GLU A 270 7.36 3.77 42.81
C GLU A 270 6.57 5.08 42.89
N ARG A 271 5.74 5.37 41.87
CA ARG A 271 4.82 6.52 41.90
C ARG A 271 3.39 6.03 42.07
N VAL A 272 2.82 6.34 43.23
CA VAL A 272 1.38 6.18 43.47
C VAL A 272 0.66 7.37 42.83
N GLN A 273 0.09 7.17 41.64
CA GLN A 273 -0.88 8.11 41.07
C GLN A 273 -2.27 7.76 41.60
N ARG A 274 -2.88 8.67 42.37
CA ARG A 274 -4.31 8.62 42.64
C ARG A 274 -5.03 8.97 41.35
N MET A 275 -5.71 8.01 40.74
CA MET A 275 -6.68 8.31 39.70
C MET A 275 -7.88 8.98 40.35
N GLU A 276 -8.12 10.25 40.01
CA GLU A 276 -9.42 10.87 40.25
C GLU A 276 -10.44 10.14 39.37
N THR A 277 -11.48 9.62 40.03
CA THR A 277 -12.62 8.97 39.37
C THR A 277 -13.78 9.93 39.55
N ASP A 278 -14.00 10.76 38.53
CA ASP A 278 -15.28 11.46 38.30
C ASP A 278 -16.19 10.58 37.44
#